data_AF-A0AAJ6VJ45-F1
#
_entry.id   AF-A0AAJ6VJ45-F1
#
_cell.length_a   1.000
_cell.length_b   1.000
_cell.length_c   1.000
_cell.angle_alpha   90.00
_cell.angle_beta   90.00
_cell.angle_gamma   90.00
#
_symmetry.space_group_name_H-M   'P 1'
#
loop_
_entity.id
_entity.type
_entity.pdbx_description
1 polymer ?
#
loop_
_entity_poly.entity_id
_entity_poly.type
_entity_poly.pdbx_seq_one_letter_code
_entity_poly.pdbx_strand_id
1 'polypeptide(L)'
;MDDDTIPFDEEDEARAGKLKHPYVTMFHLAFRVTAIVVYIFCGWFSKSFIASFVTVILLLSMDFWTVKNITGRLMVGLRWWNYVDDNGISHWVFESRKGAKQNRINPSEARIFWLALIISPILWGVFVLVALFGLKPKWLLLAFIALILNGANLYGYVKCKIGSNKNISSATSDFFKKQVIHNVTTMMAKSPPTGNFSQPTNII
;
A
#
# COMPACT_ATOMS: atom_id res chain seq x y z
N MET A 1 3.60 -23.70 -23.80
CA MET A 1 3.25 -22.28 -23.57
C MET A 1 3.48 -22.08 -22.10
N ASP A 2 4.74 -21.80 -21.77
CA ASP A 2 5.21 -21.62 -20.42
C ASP A 2 4.86 -20.19 -20.00
N ASP A 3 4.10 -20.07 -18.92
CA ASP A 3 3.76 -18.80 -18.29
C ASP A 3 4.96 -18.36 -17.44
N ASP A 4 5.83 -17.53 -18.03
CA ASP A 4 6.99 -16.93 -17.38
C ASP A 4 6.59 -15.84 -16.37
N THR A 5 5.63 -16.11 -15.48
CA THR A 5 5.39 -15.29 -14.30
C THR A 5 6.29 -15.76 -13.18
N ILE A 6 7.44 -15.08 -13.05
CA ILE A 6 8.38 -15.28 -11.94
C ILE A 6 7.61 -15.23 -10.61
N PRO A 7 7.61 -16.30 -9.80
CA PRO A 7 6.97 -16.30 -8.50
C PRO A 7 7.57 -15.22 -7.62
N PHE A 8 6.72 -14.51 -6.89
CA PHE A 8 7.07 -13.41 -5.98
C PHE A 8 8.01 -13.79 -4.81
N ASP A 9 8.56 -14.99 -4.82
CA ASP A 9 8.96 -15.77 -3.66
C ASP A 9 10.48 -16.00 -3.50
N GLU A 10 11.33 -15.66 -4.49
CA GLU A 10 12.75 -16.08 -4.46
C GLU A 10 13.82 -15.04 -4.10
N GLU A 11 13.50 -13.77 -3.82
CA GLU A 11 14.56 -12.80 -3.46
C GLU A 11 14.64 -12.48 -1.95
N ASP A 12 15.69 -13.07 -1.36
CA ASP A 12 16.60 -12.53 -0.33
C ASP A 12 16.28 -12.72 1.17
N GLU A 13 17.16 -13.51 1.80
CA GLU A 13 17.36 -13.70 3.24
C GLU A 13 17.90 -12.44 3.95
N ALA A 14 17.47 -12.26 5.20
CA ALA A 14 17.45 -10.99 5.91
C ALA A 14 18.74 -10.65 6.69
N ARG A 15 19.13 -9.36 6.70
CA ARG A 15 19.90 -8.73 7.78
C ARG A 15 19.19 -7.48 8.29
N ALA A 16 18.79 -7.50 9.56
CA ALA A 16 18.18 -6.37 10.25
C ALA A 16 19.22 -5.27 10.52
N GLY A 17 18.89 -4.01 10.18
CA GLY A 17 19.70 -2.82 10.48
C GLY A 17 20.03 -1.92 9.28
N LYS A 18 19.84 -2.38 8.04
CA LYS A 18 20.02 -1.60 6.80
C LYS A 18 18.71 -1.52 6.02
N LEU A 19 18.58 -0.49 5.17
CA LEU A 19 17.53 -0.46 4.13
C LEU A 19 17.60 -1.79 3.37
N LYS A 20 16.46 -2.46 3.21
CA LYS A 20 16.37 -3.79 2.56
C LYS A 20 16.64 -3.65 1.06
N HIS A 21 16.18 -2.55 0.48
CA HIS A 21 16.39 -2.16 -0.90
C HIS A 21 16.82 -0.68 -0.96
N PRO A 22 18.09 -0.37 -0.63
CA PRO A 22 18.57 1.02 -0.57
C PRO A 22 18.45 1.72 -1.92
N TYR A 23 18.73 1.02 -3.02
CA TYR A 23 18.57 1.54 -4.38
C TYR A 23 17.11 1.84 -4.71
N VAL A 24 16.18 0.97 -4.34
CA VAL A 24 14.74 1.18 -4.57
C VAL A 24 14.23 2.41 -3.81
N THR A 25 14.68 2.58 -2.56
CA THR A 25 14.34 3.76 -1.74
C THR A 25 14.94 5.04 -2.33
N MET A 26 16.17 4.98 -2.85
CA MET A 26 16.82 6.11 -3.53
C MET A 26 16.07 6.49 -4.81
N PHE A 27 15.79 5.52 -5.69
CA PHE A 27 15.06 5.76 -6.94
C PHE A 27 13.63 6.26 -6.70
N HIS A 28 12.96 5.78 -5.64
CA HIS A 28 11.64 6.27 -5.22
C HIS A 28 11.64 7.78 -4.95
N LEU A 29 12.73 8.31 -4.38
CA LEU A 29 12.88 9.74 -4.12
C LEU A 29 13.43 10.49 -5.34
N ALA A 30 14.37 9.89 -6.07
CA ALA A 30 15.08 10.54 -7.17
C ALA A 30 14.16 10.96 -8.32
N PHE A 31 13.26 10.10 -8.79
CA PHE A 31 12.35 10.44 -9.89
C PHE A 31 11.42 11.59 -9.52
N ARG A 32 10.94 11.57 -8.27
CA ARG A 32 10.03 12.57 -7.71
C ARG A 32 10.69 13.94 -7.53
N VAL A 33 11.89 13.95 -6.95
CA VAL A 33 12.68 15.17 -6.77
C VAL A 33 13.08 15.73 -8.12
N THR A 34 13.49 14.89 -9.07
CA THR A 34 13.87 15.32 -10.42
C THR A 34 12.69 15.97 -11.15
N ALA A 35 11.48 15.40 -11.07
CA ALA A 35 10.28 16.00 -11.67
C ALA A 35 9.99 17.41 -11.11
N ILE A 36 10.13 17.59 -9.78
CA ILE A 36 9.92 18.88 -9.11
C ILE A 36 11.00 19.89 -9.51
N VAL A 37 12.27 19.48 -9.48
CA VAL A 37 13.41 20.33 -9.87
C VAL A 37 13.24 20.79 -11.31
N VAL A 38 12.94 19.87 -12.24
CA VAL A 38 12.69 20.24 -13.64
C VAL A 38 11.50 21.18 -13.74
N TYR A 39 10.38 20.95 -13.03
CA TYR A 39 9.24 21.87 -13.06
C TYR A 39 9.61 23.30 -12.61
N ILE A 40 10.36 23.45 -11.51
CA ILE A 40 10.77 24.77 -10.99
C ILE A 40 11.75 25.46 -11.94
N PHE A 41 12.79 24.74 -12.37
CA PHE A 41 13.91 25.33 -13.09
C PHE A 41 13.73 25.36 -14.61
N CYS A 42 12.77 24.66 -15.18
CA CYS A 42 12.63 24.63 -16.63
C CYS A 42 12.21 25.99 -17.22
N GLY A 43 11.62 26.88 -16.41
CA GLY A 43 11.39 28.28 -16.80
C GLY A 43 12.67 29.11 -16.93
N TRP A 44 13.79 28.66 -16.35
CA TRP A 44 15.11 29.31 -16.45
C TRP A 44 15.99 28.69 -17.53
N PHE A 45 15.92 27.38 -17.76
CA PHE A 45 16.82 26.68 -18.68
C PHE A 45 16.29 26.52 -20.11
N SER A 46 14.97 26.54 -20.34
CA SER A 46 14.41 26.26 -21.67
C SER A 46 13.44 27.36 -22.13
N LYS A 47 13.72 27.96 -23.29
CA LYS A 47 12.80 28.89 -23.97
C LYS A 47 11.59 28.17 -24.59
N SER A 48 11.66 26.85 -24.70
CA SER A 48 10.66 26.01 -25.37
C SER A 48 9.75 25.30 -24.37
N PHE A 49 8.56 25.87 -24.15
CA PHE A 49 7.54 25.28 -23.28
C PHE A 49 7.21 23.82 -23.62
N ILE A 50 7.22 23.45 -24.90
CA ILE A 50 6.90 22.09 -25.34
C ILE A 50 7.93 21.08 -24.82
N ALA A 51 9.22 21.42 -24.89
CA ALA A 51 10.28 20.54 -24.40
C ALA A 51 10.19 20.35 -22.88
N SER A 52 9.91 21.44 -22.15
CA SER A 52 9.62 21.42 -20.70
C SER A 52 8.46 20.50 -20.37
N PHE A 53 7.36 20.67 -21.10
CA PHE A 53 6.13 19.93 -20.91
C PHE A 53 6.36 18.43 -21.09
N VAL A 54 6.95 18.03 -22.23
CA VAL A 54 7.23 16.62 -22.53
C VAL A 54 8.15 16.01 -21.47
N THR A 55 9.22 16.71 -21.09
CA THR A 55 10.18 16.22 -20.09
C THR A 55 9.52 15.99 -18.73
N VAL A 56 8.73 16.96 -18.24
CA VAL A 56 8.03 16.84 -16.95
C VAL A 56 7.00 15.72 -16.98
N ILE A 57 6.23 15.59 -18.06
CA ILE A 57 5.24 14.51 -18.20
C ILE A 57 5.90 13.13 -18.22
N LEU A 58 7.03 12.97 -18.91
CA LEU A 58 7.78 11.71 -18.91
C LEU A 58 8.29 11.37 -17.50
N LEU A 59 8.86 12.35 -16.78
CA LEU A 59 9.31 12.16 -15.40
C LEU A 59 8.16 11.78 -14.46
N LEU A 60 7.01 12.45 -14.58
CA LEU A 60 5.81 12.14 -13.80
C LEU A 60 5.25 10.75 -14.11
N SER A 61 5.35 10.31 -15.37
CA SER A 61 4.89 8.99 -15.80
C SER A 61 5.80 7.88 -15.26
N MET A 62 7.11 8.10 -15.30
CA MET A 62 8.10 7.21 -14.68
C MET A 62 7.94 7.14 -13.16
N ASP A 63 7.75 8.28 -12.49
CA ASP A 63 7.44 8.33 -11.05
C ASP A 63 6.16 7.56 -10.76
N PHE A 64 5.08 7.86 -11.48
CA PHE A 64 3.79 7.19 -11.32
C PHE A 64 3.92 5.66 -11.44
N TRP A 65 4.60 5.19 -12.49
CA TRP A 65 4.79 3.76 -12.74
C TRP A 65 5.67 3.10 -11.68
N THR A 66 6.77 3.75 -11.28
CA THR A 66 7.70 3.25 -10.25
C THR A 66 7.02 3.16 -8.89
N VAL A 67 6.21 4.17 -8.55
CA VAL A 67 5.40 4.18 -7.34
C VAL A 67 4.41 3.02 -7.38
N LYS A 68 3.63 2.91 -8.46
CA LYS A 68 2.56 1.91 -8.62
C LYS A 68 3.07 0.47 -8.64
N ASN A 69 4.12 0.19 -9.40
CA ASN A 69 4.51 -1.18 -9.76
C ASN A 69 5.72 -1.73 -9.01
N ILE A 70 6.65 -0.88 -8.59
CA ILE A 70 7.88 -1.32 -7.92
C ILE A 70 7.80 -1.02 -6.43
N THR A 71 7.82 0.26 -6.07
CA THR A 71 8.06 0.68 -4.68
C THR A 71 6.87 0.36 -3.78
N GLY A 72 5.64 0.42 -4.27
CA GLY A 72 4.47 -0.07 -3.53
C GLY A 72 4.55 -1.55 -3.19
N ARG A 73 5.07 -2.40 -4.09
CA ARG A 73 5.19 -3.84 -3.86
C ARG A 73 6.33 -4.18 -2.92
N LEU A 74 7.47 -3.50 -3.07
CA LEU A 74 8.69 -3.79 -2.31
C LEU A 74 8.71 -3.12 -0.93
N MET A 75 8.40 -1.83 -0.85
CA MET A 75 8.56 -1.02 0.37
C MET A 75 7.39 -1.14 1.33
N VAL A 76 6.17 -1.41 0.84
CA VAL A 76 4.97 -1.52 1.68
C VAL A 76 4.13 -2.77 1.43
N GLY A 77 4.47 -3.59 0.44
CA GLY A 77 3.76 -4.83 0.17
C GLY A 77 2.31 -4.63 -0.28
N LEU A 78 2.01 -3.51 -0.93
CA LEU A 78 0.66 -3.15 -1.38
C LEU A 78 0.59 -3.18 -2.91
N ARG A 79 -0.57 -3.55 -3.44
CA ARG A 79 -0.84 -3.56 -4.88
C ARG A 79 -2.27 -3.12 -5.15
N TRP A 80 -2.45 -2.27 -6.15
CA TRP A 80 -3.76 -1.92 -6.68
C TRP A 80 -3.76 -1.96 -8.20
N TRP A 81 -4.88 -2.40 -8.77
CA TRP A 81 -5.08 -2.50 -10.21
C TRP A 81 -6.57 -2.45 -10.54
N ASN A 82 -6.86 -2.30 -11.82
CA ASN A 82 -8.20 -2.28 -12.35
C ASN A 82 -8.26 -3.24 -13.53
N TYR A 83 -9.35 -4.00 -13.64
CA TYR A 83 -9.69 -4.77 -14.82
C TYR A 83 -11.13 -4.51 -15.22
N VAL A 84 -11.43 -4.75 -16.49
CA VAL A 84 -12.75 -4.61 -17.06
C VAL A 84 -13.26 -6.02 -17.37
N ASP A 85 -14.46 -6.35 -16.91
CA ASP A 85 -15.09 -7.64 -17.20
C ASP A 85 -15.74 -7.66 -18.59
N ASP A 86 -16.27 -8.82 -18.99
CA ASP A 86 -16.92 -9.01 -20.29
C ASP A 86 -18.18 -8.12 -20.47
N ASN A 87 -18.74 -7.62 -19.36
CA ASN A 87 -19.88 -6.70 -19.37
C ASN A 87 -19.43 -5.22 -19.43
N GLY A 88 -18.14 -4.94 -19.53
CA GLY A 88 -17.59 -3.59 -19.55
C GLY A 88 -17.51 -2.92 -18.18
N ILE A 89 -17.73 -3.65 -17.08
CA ILE A 89 -17.72 -3.10 -15.72
C ILE A 89 -16.29 -3.10 -15.17
N SER A 90 -15.86 -1.94 -14.67
CA SER A 90 -14.54 -1.75 -14.06
C SER A 90 -14.49 -2.22 -12.61
N HIS A 91 -13.68 -3.25 -12.34
CA HIS A 91 -13.43 -3.78 -11.00
C HIS A 91 -12.09 -3.29 -10.47
N TRP A 92 -12.09 -2.70 -9.28
CA TRP A 92 -10.88 -2.18 -8.63
C TRP A 92 -10.43 -3.11 -7.52
N VAL A 93 -9.22 -3.65 -7.65
CA VAL A 93 -8.66 -4.64 -6.72
C VAL A 93 -7.57 -3.98 -5.88
N PHE A 94 -7.67 -4.13 -4.57
CA PHE A 94 -6.74 -3.55 -3.58
C PHE A 94 -6.21 -4.63 -2.65
N GLU A 95 -4.92 -4.94 -2.77
CA GLU A 95 -4.25 -6.04 -2.09
C GLU A 95 -3.17 -5.55 -1.13
N SER A 96 -2.92 -6.36 -0.11
CA SER A 96 -1.85 -6.17 0.87
C SER A 96 -1.23 -7.53 1.23
N ARG A 97 0.09 -7.58 1.41
CA ARG A 97 0.78 -8.77 1.94
C ARG A 97 0.24 -9.08 3.35
N LYS A 98 0.11 -10.37 3.69
CA LYS A 98 -0.42 -10.85 4.99
C LYS A 98 0.59 -11.72 5.73
N GLY A 99 0.43 -11.82 7.05
CA GLY A 99 1.18 -12.75 7.91
C GLY A 99 2.70 -12.53 7.91
N ALA A 100 3.47 -13.63 7.93
CA ALA A 100 4.93 -13.59 7.96
C ALA A 100 5.56 -12.78 6.80
N LYS A 101 4.90 -12.68 5.64
CA LYS A 101 5.38 -11.89 4.49
C LYS A 101 5.25 -10.37 4.71
N GLN A 102 4.33 -9.91 5.57
CA GLN A 102 4.21 -8.50 5.95
C GLN A 102 5.30 -8.10 6.96
N ASN A 103 5.68 -9.02 7.87
CA ASN A 103 6.77 -8.80 8.82
C ASN A 103 8.16 -8.68 8.15
N ARG A 104 8.29 -9.08 6.88
CA ARG A 104 9.53 -8.93 6.09
C ARG A 104 9.73 -7.53 5.50
N ILE A 105 8.79 -6.61 5.72
CA ILE A 105 8.89 -5.22 5.26
C ILE A 105 9.68 -4.40 6.27
N ASN A 106 10.66 -3.63 5.80
CA ASN A 106 11.42 -2.75 6.67
C ASN A 106 10.55 -1.54 7.09
N PRO A 107 10.33 -1.31 8.39
CA PRO A 107 9.49 -0.19 8.86
C PRO A 107 10.02 1.19 8.43
N SER A 108 11.33 1.35 8.29
CA SER A 108 11.94 2.60 7.82
C SER A 108 11.60 2.89 6.36
N GLU A 109 11.66 1.88 5.49
CA GLU A 109 11.30 2.01 4.07
C GLU A 109 9.82 2.30 3.91
N ALA A 110 8.96 1.60 4.66
CA ALA A 110 7.54 1.87 4.68
C ALA A 110 7.24 3.33 5.09
N ARG A 111 7.93 3.85 6.12
CA ARG A 111 7.78 5.24 6.55
C ARG A 111 8.19 6.23 5.46
N ILE A 112 9.33 6.00 4.81
CA ILE A 112 9.82 6.86 3.70
C ILE A 112 8.82 6.85 2.56
N PHE A 113 8.32 5.67 2.17
CA PHE A 113 7.31 5.53 1.12
C PHE A 113 6.05 6.35 1.43
N TRP A 114 5.47 6.18 2.62
CA TRP A 114 4.25 6.90 3.00
C TRP A 114 4.47 8.41 3.09
N LEU A 115 5.61 8.84 3.63
CA LEU A 115 5.95 10.26 3.74
C LEU A 115 6.08 10.89 2.36
N ALA A 116 6.84 10.27 1.45
CA ALA A 116 6.97 10.74 0.08
C ALA A 116 5.60 10.75 -0.63
N LEU A 117 4.83 9.66 -0.50
CA LEU A 117 3.51 9.49 -1.12
C LEU A 117 2.52 10.60 -0.74
N ILE A 118 2.55 11.06 0.52
CA ILE A 118 1.68 12.12 1.04
C ILE A 118 2.23 13.52 0.72
N ILE A 119 3.53 13.74 0.90
CA ILE A 119 4.14 15.08 0.69
C ILE A 119 4.05 15.50 -0.78
N SER A 120 4.28 14.59 -1.72
CA SER A 120 4.28 14.93 -3.14
C SER A 120 2.98 15.59 -3.63
N PRO A 121 1.78 15.02 -3.45
CA PRO A 121 0.54 15.69 -3.85
C PRO A 121 0.30 17.00 -3.09
N ILE A 122 0.77 17.14 -1.84
CA ILE A 122 0.70 18.42 -1.12
C ILE A 122 1.56 19.47 -1.83
N LEU A 123 2.80 19.14 -2.18
CA LEU A 123 3.71 20.04 -2.91
C LEU A 123 3.13 20.44 -4.28
N TRP A 124 2.60 19.47 -5.04
CA TRP A 124 1.93 19.75 -6.31
C TRP A 124 0.68 20.61 -6.13
N GLY A 125 -0.06 20.44 -5.04
CA GLY A 125 -1.17 21.30 -4.66
C GLY A 125 -0.73 22.75 -4.44
N VAL A 126 0.41 22.96 -3.76
CA VAL A 126 1.00 24.31 -3.61
C VAL A 126 1.38 24.89 -4.99
N PHE A 127 1.97 24.10 -5.89
CA PHE A 127 2.30 24.58 -7.24
C PHE A 127 1.06 24.92 -8.07
N VAL A 128 -0.04 24.16 -7.93
CA VAL A 128 -1.33 24.51 -8.55
C VAL A 128 -1.79 25.87 -8.04
N LEU A 129 -1.78 26.11 -6.73
CA LEU A 129 -2.17 27.41 -6.15
C LEU A 129 -1.28 28.55 -6.65
N VAL A 130 0.04 28.37 -6.62
CA VAL A 130 1.00 29.38 -7.10
C VAL A 130 0.79 29.69 -8.59
N ALA A 131 0.60 28.67 -9.43
CA ALA A 131 0.37 28.86 -10.86
C ALA A 131 -1.00 29.49 -11.15
N LEU A 132 -2.02 29.19 -10.33
CA LEU A 132 -3.35 29.75 -10.41
C LEU A 132 -3.33 31.27 -10.10
N PHE A 133 -2.77 31.66 -8.96
CA PHE A 133 -2.64 33.08 -8.59
C PHE A 133 -1.65 33.84 -9.47
N GLY A 134 -0.63 33.15 -9.99
CA GLY A 134 0.30 33.71 -10.97
C GLY A 134 -0.26 33.84 -12.39
N LEU A 135 -1.50 33.40 -12.64
CA LEU A 135 -2.17 33.40 -13.96
C LEU A 135 -1.31 32.78 -15.08
N LYS A 136 -0.65 31.66 -14.77
CA LYS A 136 0.22 30.92 -15.70
C LYS A 136 -0.47 29.62 -16.17
N PRO A 137 -1.45 29.66 -17.10
CA PRO A 137 -2.29 28.51 -17.44
C PRO A 137 -1.50 27.29 -17.95
N LYS A 138 -0.42 27.54 -18.68
CA LYS A 138 0.51 26.50 -19.16
C LYS A 138 1.16 25.70 -18.03
N TRP A 139 1.58 26.38 -16.97
CA TRP A 139 2.24 25.77 -15.81
C TRP A 139 1.23 25.16 -14.82
N LEU A 140 0.03 25.75 -14.78
CA LEU A 140 -1.12 25.23 -14.04
C LEU A 140 -1.54 23.85 -14.57
N LEU A 141 -1.61 23.67 -15.90
CA LEU A 141 -1.93 22.39 -16.52
C LEU A 141 -0.95 21.28 -16.08
N LEU A 142 0.36 21.55 -16.13
CA LEU A 142 1.38 20.60 -15.70
C LEU A 142 1.26 20.23 -14.22
N ALA A 143 1.08 21.23 -13.34
CA ALA A 143 0.91 20.99 -11.91
C ALA A 143 -0.35 20.18 -11.62
N PHE A 144 -1.43 20.41 -12.37
CA PHE A 144 -2.68 19.67 -12.21
C PHE A 144 -2.56 18.20 -12.64
N ILE A 145 -1.91 17.92 -13.77
CA ILE A 145 -1.62 16.53 -14.19
C ILE A 145 -0.78 15.82 -13.13
N ALA A 146 0.26 16.48 -12.62
CA ALA A 146 1.11 15.94 -11.56
C ALA A 146 0.32 15.64 -10.28
N LEU A 147 -0.59 16.53 -9.90
CA LEU A 147 -1.47 16.36 -8.74
C LEU A 147 -2.39 15.15 -8.92
N ILE A 148 -2.98 14.96 -10.10
CA ILE A 148 -3.84 13.79 -10.40
C ILE A 148 -3.05 12.49 -10.30
N LEU A 149 -1.88 12.39 -10.95
CA LEU A 149 -1.07 11.17 -10.95
C LEU A 149 -0.61 10.80 -9.54
N ASN A 150 -0.13 11.78 -8.76
CA ASN A 150 0.27 11.56 -7.38
C ASN A 150 -0.94 11.23 -6.48
N GLY A 151 -2.07 11.89 -6.72
CA GLY A 151 -3.34 11.65 -6.02
C GLY A 151 -3.89 10.25 -6.27
N ALA A 152 -3.84 9.75 -7.51
CA ALA A 152 -4.28 8.41 -7.87
C ALA A 152 -3.46 7.33 -7.14
N ASN A 153 -2.13 7.49 -7.09
CA ASN A 153 -1.27 6.61 -6.31
C ASN A 153 -1.60 6.68 -4.81
N LEU A 154 -1.71 7.89 -4.25
CA LEU A 154 -2.07 8.07 -2.83
C LEU A 154 -3.40 7.39 -2.49
N TYR A 155 -4.44 7.63 -3.30
CA TYR A 155 -5.77 7.03 -3.11
C TYR A 155 -5.71 5.50 -3.18
N GLY A 156 -5.04 4.95 -4.20
CA GLY A 156 -4.90 3.50 -4.37
C GLY A 156 -4.27 2.82 -3.17
N TYR A 157 -3.14 3.35 -2.68
CA TYR A 157 -2.45 2.79 -1.52
C TYR A 157 -3.20 2.99 -0.21
N VAL A 158 -3.89 4.12 -0.02
CA VAL A 158 -4.75 4.33 1.16
C VAL A 158 -5.88 3.29 1.18
N LYS A 159 -6.50 2.99 0.04
CA LYS A 159 -7.51 1.93 -0.08
C LYS A 159 -6.94 0.55 0.23
N CYS A 160 -5.74 0.22 -0.25
CA CYS A 160 -5.02 -1.01 0.12
C CYS A 160 -4.80 -1.12 1.64
N LYS A 161 -4.34 -0.04 2.28
CA LYS A 161 -4.06 -0.02 3.73
C LYS A 161 -5.33 -0.16 4.57
N ILE A 162 -6.39 0.57 4.23
CA ILE A 162 -7.67 0.50 4.95
C ILE A 162 -8.30 -0.87 4.79
N GLY A 163 -8.28 -1.44 3.58
CA GLY A 163 -8.79 -2.80 3.32
C GLY A 163 -8.02 -3.86 4.10
N SER A 164 -6.70 -3.72 4.24
CA SER A 164 -5.87 -4.62 5.04
C SER A 164 -6.29 -4.65 6.52
N ASN A 165 -6.48 -3.48 7.12
CA ASN A 165 -6.82 -3.35 8.55
C ASN A 165 -8.19 -3.96 8.88
N LYS A 166 -9.19 -3.80 8.00
CA LYS A 166 -10.52 -4.39 8.20
C LYS A 166 -10.46 -5.93 8.24
N ASN A 167 -9.67 -6.53 7.35
CA ASN A 167 -9.51 -7.98 7.30
C ASN A 167 -8.80 -8.57 8.55
N ILE A 168 -7.81 -7.86 9.10
CA ILE A 168 -7.14 -8.26 10.35
C ILE A 168 -8.09 -8.18 11.55
N SER A 169 -8.88 -7.11 11.63
CA SER A 169 -9.85 -6.92 12.72
C SER A 169 -10.91 -8.03 12.70
N SER A 170 -11.44 -8.37 11.52
CA SER A 170 -12.42 -9.45 11.39
C SER A 170 -11.83 -10.81 11.74
N ALA A 171 -10.63 -11.15 11.22
CA ALA A 171 -9.97 -12.41 11.53
C ALA A 171 -9.71 -12.58 13.04
N THR A 172 -9.24 -11.53 13.71
CA THR A 172 -8.99 -11.55 15.16
C THR A 172 -10.28 -11.77 15.95
N SER A 173 -11.38 -11.14 15.52
CA SER A 173 -12.69 -11.33 16.15
C SER A 173 -13.20 -12.76 16.00
N ASP A 174 -12.96 -13.41 14.86
CA ASP A 174 -13.36 -14.79 14.60
C ASP A 174 -12.53 -15.80 15.41
N PHE A 175 -11.22 -15.58 15.54
CA PHE A 175 -10.37 -16.39 16.42
C PHE A 175 -10.79 -16.25 17.89
N PHE A 176 -11.09 -15.02 18.35
CA PHE A 176 -11.53 -14.80 19.72
C PHE A 176 -12.90 -15.44 19.99
N LYS A 177 -13.86 -15.31 19.07
CA LYS A 177 -15.15 -16.02 19.13
C LYS A 177 -14.95 -17.53 19.22
N LYS A 178 -14.10 -18.12 18.38
CA LYS A 178 -13.79 -19.56 18.42
C LYS A 178 -13.16 -19.97 19.75
N GLN A 179 -12.26 -19.17 20.31
CA GLN A 179 -11.62 -19.46 21.60
C GLN A 179 -12.62 -19.37 22.77
N VAL A 180 -13.51 -18.39 22.76
CA VAL A 180 -14.58 -18.25 23.78
C VAL A 180 -15.56 -19.41 23.69
N ILE A 181 -16.02 -19.77 22.49
CA ILE A 181 -16.93 -20.91 22.28
C ILE A 181 -16.25 -22.22 22.69
N HIS A 182 -14.96 -22.40 22.38
CA HIS A 182 -14.20 -23.57 22.81
C HIS A 182 -14.16 -23.67 24.34
N ASN A 183 -13.79 -22.59 25.04
CA ASN A 183 -13.73 -22.57 26.49
C ASN A 183 -15.10 -22.80 27.15
N VAL A 184 -16.17 -22.20 26.61
CA VAL A 184 -17.55 -22.41 27.11
C VAL A 184 -18.01 -23.84 26.87
N THR A 185 -17.75 -24.40 25.68
CA THR A 185 -18.07 -25.81 25.36
C THR A 185 -17.32 -26.77 26.28
N THR A 186 -16.03 -26.54 26.55
CA THR A 186 -15.24 -27.35 27.48
C THR A 186 -15.77 -27.25 28.92
N MET A 187 -16.24 -26.08 29.36
CA MET A 187 -16.86 -25.92 30.68
C MET A 187 -18.22 -26.63 30.78
N MET A 188 -19.06 -26.53 29.74
CA MET A 188 -20.37 -27.19 29.71
C MET A 188 -20.26 -28.71 29.62
N ALA A 189 -19.28 -29.23 28.86
CA ALA A 189 -18.97 -30.65 28.78
C ALA A 189 -18.42 -31.24 30.10
N LYS A 190 -18.08 -30.38 31.08
CA LYS A 190 -17.59 -30.77 32.41
C LYS A 190 -18.68 -30.70 33.51
N SER A 191 -19.95 -30.94 33.15
CA SER A 191 -21.02 -31.15 34.14
C SER A 191 -20.81 -32.51 34.86
N PRO A 192 -21.03 -32.62 36.18
CA PRO A 192 -20.63 -33.79 36.97
C PRO A 192 -21.57 -35.00 36.76
N PRO A 193 -21.09 -36.25 36.95
CA PRO A 193 -21.95 -37.42 36.93
C PRO A 193 -22.89 -37.39 38.14
N THR A 194 -24.18 -37.61 37.88
CA THR A 194 -25.23 -37.86 38.89
C THR A 194 -24.80 -39.01 39.80
N GLY A 195 -24.69 -38.72 41.10
CA GLY A 195 -24.25 -39.67 42.11
C GLY A 195 -25.19 -40.88 42.24
N ASN A 196 -24.61 -42.08 42.18
CA ASN A 196 -25.29 -43.32 42.54
C ASN A 196 -25.60 -43.32 44.04
N PHE A 197 -26.88 -43.46 44.39
CA PHE A 197 -27.32 -43.74 45.76
C PHE A 197 -26.85 -45.14 46.17
N SER A 198 -26.06 -45.19 47.24
CA SER A 198 -25.59 -46.39 47.93
C SER A 198 -26.75 -47.23 48.48
N GLN A 199 -26.76 -48.53 48.17
CA GLN A 199 -27.61 -49.54 48.82
C GLN A 199 -27.29 -49.66 50.32
N PRO A 200 -28.28 -49.95 51.18
CA PRO A 200 -28.05 -50.20 52.60
C PRO A 200 -27.58 -51.64 52.83
N THR A 201 -26.48 -51.77 53.55
CA THR A 201 -26.02 -52.98 54.25
C THR A 201 -27.04 -53.42 55.30
N ASN A 202 -27.37 -54.72 55.35
CA ASN A 202 -27.82 -55.37 56.57
C ASN A 202 -27.48 -56.88 56.59
N ILE A 203 -26.67 -57.29 57.60
CA ILE A 203 -26.82 -58.38 58.59
C ILE A 203 -27.36 -59.73 58.04
N ILE A 204 -26.74 -60.92 58.19
CA ILE A 204 -26.17 -61.66 59.34
C ILE A 204 -25.07 -62.60 58.83
#